data_AF-A0AAE0GGX6-F1
#
_entry.id   AF-A0AAE0GGX6-F1
#
_cell.length_a   1.000
_cell.length_b   1.000
_cell.length_c   1.000
_cell.angle_alpha   90.00
_cell.angle_beta   90.00
_cell.angle_gamma   90.00
#
_symmetry.space_group_name_H-M   'P 1'
#
loop_
_entity.id
_entity.type
_entity.pdbx_description
1 polymer ?
#
loop_
_entity_poly.entity_id
_entity_poly.type
_entity_poly.pdbx_seq_one_letter_code
_entity_poly.pdbx_strand_id
1 'polypeptide(L)'
;MDKRNVEPFGLKLIMQVYNFAQVCLNVYMIYGLSEVVGVPNIFGINKPYSANLEFFCFVHFLSKALDYFDTIFIILRKKYDQLSVLHVYHHASIGMVWAYLLQIGHANGTASYGAFINSVIHFIMYSHYFIRSIGLENPFKRLVTSAQITQFYSCMLHAVLVPIYDEIIPKKLAILQLCYHTTMIYLFTNFYNQQYKSKGKGKKTS
;
A
#
# COMPACT_ATOMS: atom_id res chain seq x y z
N MET A 1 4.05 -35.27 -18.16
CA MET A 1 4.22 -34.41 -16.95
C MET A 1 4.84 -33.10 -17.38
N ASP A 2 4.06 -32.02 -17.38
CA ASP A 2 4.48 -30.69 -17.80
C ASP A 2 5.43 -30.06 -16.77
N LYS A 3 6.72 -29.95 -17.10
CA LYS A 3 7.76 -29.36 -16.23
C LYS A 3 7.66 -27.82 -16.10
N ARG A 4 6.63 -27.18 -16.66
CA ARG A 4 6.55 -25.70 -16.77
C ARG A 4 6.04 -24.95 -15.52
N ASN A 5 5.66 -25.63 -14.44
CA ASN A 5 4.97 -24.99 -13.30
C ASN A 5 5.50 -25.33 -11.90
N VAL A 6 6.67 -25.94 -11.75
CA VAL A 6 7.27 -26.13 -10.42
C VAL A 6 8.08 -24.88 -10.09
N GLU A 7 7.58 -24.06 -9.17
CA GLU A 7 8.40 -22.98 -8.61
C GLU A 7 9.66 -23.59 -7.98
N PRO A 8 10.87 -23.08 -8.31
CA PRO A 8 12.09 -23.58 -7.70
C PRO A 8 11.97 -23.49 -6.17
N PHE A 9 12.28 -24.56 -5.46
CA PHE A 9 12.16 -24.62 -3.99
C PHE A 9 12.82 -23.42 -3.28
N GLY A 10 13.95 -22.94 -3.82
CA GLY A 10 14.63 -21.75 -3.31
C GLY A 10 13.82 -20.45 -3.43
N LEU A 11 13.08 -20.25 -4.53
CA LEU A 11 12.27 -19.03 -4.73
C LEU A 11 11.14 -18.95 -3.71
N LYS A 12 10.51 -20.08 -3.39
CA LYS A 12 9.44 -20.15 -2.38
C LYS A 12 9.95 -19.73 -1.00
N LEU A 13 11.11 -20.24 -0.58
CA LEU A 13 11.71 -19.87 0.71
C LEU A 13 12.08 -18.39 0.77
N ILE A 14 12.69 -17.86 -0.30
CA ILE A 14 13.04 -16.43 -0.39
C ILE A 14 11.79 -15.57 -0.22
N MET A 15 10.69 -15.91 -0.89
CA MET A 15 9.43 -15.18 -0.77
C MET A 15 8.80 -15.29 0.62
N GLN A 16 8.91 -16.45 1.28
CA GLN A 16 8.45 -16.61 2.67
C GLN A 16 9.22 -15.68 3.61
N VAL A 17 10.55 -15.67 3.53
CA VAL A 17 11.41 -14.79 4.33
C VAL A 17 11.11 -13.31 4.03
N TYR A 18 11.00 -12.96 2.75
CA TYR A 18 10.66 -11.60 2.32
C TYR A 18 9.29 -11.14 2.86
N ASN A 19 8.23 -11.95 2.68
CA ASN A 19 6.90 -11.59 3.17
C ASN A 19 6.87 -11.45 4.69
N PHE A 20 7.58 -12.33 5.41
CA PHE A 20 7.70 -12.24 6.86
C PHE A 20 8.45 -10.97 7.30
N ALA A 21 9.57 -10.65 6.64
CA ALA A 21 10.32 -9.42 6.89
C ALA A 21 9.46 -8.17 6.63
N GLN A 22 8.68 -8.16 5.55
CA GLN A 22 7.71 -7.10 5.25
C GLN A 22 6.63 -6.98 6.35
N VAL A 23 6.11 -8.09 6.86
CA VAL A 23 5.18 -8.07 8.01
C VAL A 23 5.83 -7.39 9.21
N CYS A 24 7.04 -7.80 9.60
CA CYS A 24 7.77 -7.21 10.73
C CYS A 24 8.07 -5.72 10.53
N LEU A 25 8.51 -5.33 9.33
CA LEU A 25 8.81 -3.94 8.99
C LEU A 25 7.55 -3.06 9.09
N ASN A 26 6.42 -3.52 8.58
CA ASN A 26 5.17 -2.77 8.66
C ASN A 26 4.67 -2.68 10.12
N VAL A 27 4.81 -3.71 10.95
CA VAL A 27 4.51 -3.61 12.39
C VAL A 27 5.40 -2.56 13.06
N TYR A 28 6.69 -2.54 12.76
CA TYR A 28 7.61 -1.54 13.28
C TYR A 28 7.22 -0.11 12.88
N MET A 29 6.86 0.10 11.60
CA MET A 29 6.39 1.40 11.12
C MET A 29 5.05 1.81 11.73
N ILE A 30 4.10 0.87 11.92
CA ILE A 30 2.82 1.15 12.59
C ILE A 30 3.07 1.65 14.01
N TYR A 31 3.95 0.99 14.77
CA TYR A 31 4.31 1.42 16.12
C TYR A 31 4.97 2.81 16.12
N GLY A 32 5.93 3.05 15.22
CA GLY A 32 6.62 4.34 15.15
C GLY A 32 5.73 5.50 14.71
N LEU A 33 4.81 5.25 13.78
CA LEU A 33 3.91 6.25 13.23
C LEU A 33 2.64 6.43 14.06
N SER A 34 2.39 5.60 15.09
CA SER A 34 1.11 5.61 15.81
C SER A 34 0.82 6.95 16.49
N GLU A 35 1.84 7.76 16.79
CA GLU A 35 1.64 9.08 17.36
C GLU A 35 0.88 10.04 16.43
N VAL A 36 0.83 9.78 15.12
CA VAL A 36 0.10 10.64 14.17
C VAL A 36 -1.41 10.56 14.38
N VAL A 37 -1.93 9.44 14.89
CA VAL A 37 -3.36 9.23 15.11
C VAL A 37 -3.71 9.23 16.60
N GLY A 38 -4.90 9.73 16.92
CA GLY A 38 -5.44 9.69 18.28
C GLY A 38 -6.93 10.00 18.32
N VAL A 39 -7.56 9.89 19.48
CA VAL A 39 -8.94 10.36 19.66
C VAL A 39 -8.89 11.76 20.26
N PRO A 40 -9.55 12.78 19.67
CA PRO A 40 -10.43 12.72 18.50
C PRO A 40 -9.72 12.86 17.13
N ASN A 41 -8.43 13.15 17.09
CA ASN A 41 -7.69 13.42 15.84
C ASN A 41 -7.21 12.15 15.11
N ILE A 42 -8.15 11.43 14.50
CA ILE A 42 -7.86 10.15 13.81
C ILE A 42 -7.07 10.31 12.51
N PHE A 43 -6.97 11.55 11.99
CA PHE A 43 -6.31 11.90 10.74
C PHE A 43 -4.95 12.59 10.94
N GLY A 44 -4.57 12.89 12.18
CA GLY A 44 -3.35 13.64 12.46
C GLY A 44 -3.35 15.06 11.89
N ILE A 45 -4.51 15.68 11.68
CA ILE A 45 -4.61 17.06 11.21
C ILE A 45 -4.00 18.00 12.26
N ASN A 46 -3.21 18.97 11.83
CA ASN A 46 -2.38 19.84 12.69
C ASN A 46 -1.38 19.06 13.57
N LYS A 47 -0.97 17.85 13.18
CA LYS A 47 0.07 17.15 13.93
C LYS A 47 1.40 17.89 13.73
N PRO A 48 2.04 18.38 14.82
CA PRO A 48 3.31 19.08 14.72
C PRO A 48 4.41 18.13 14.24
N TYR A 49 5.47 18.71 13.71
CA TYR A 49 6.61 17.93 13.24
C TYR A 49 7.35 17.35 14.45
N SER A 50 7.77 16.10 14.32
CA SER A 50 8.57 15.41 15.33
C SER A 50 9.71 14.65 14.66
N ALA A 51 10.83 14.50 15.36
CA ALA A 51 11.94 13.70 14.87
C ALA A 51 11.55 12.22 14.68
N ASN A 52 10.60 11.73 15.50
CA ASN A 52 10.08 10.38 15.40
C ASN A 52 9.30 10.17 14.08
N LEU A 53 8.35 11.06 13.77
CA LEU A 53 7.58 10.98 12.52
C LEU A 53 8.45 11.17 11.28
N GLU A 54 9.44 12.06 11.32
CA GLU A 54 10.41 12.23 10.24
C GLU A 54 11.17 10.93 9.97
N PHE A 55 11.72 10.33 11.03
CA PHE A 55 12.47 9.08 10.94
C PHE A 55 11.61 7.96 10.36
N PHE A 56 10.39 7.77 10.86
CA PHE A 56 9.53 6.71 10.36
C PHE A 56 8.96 6.99 8.96
N CYS A 57 8.75 8.24 8.56
CA CYS A 57 8.45 8.59 7.18
C CYS A 57 9.63 8.30 6.24
N PHE A 58 10.87 8.48 6.69
CA PHE A 58 12.06 8.07 5.95
C PHE A 58 12.16 6.54 5.83
N VAL A 59 11.92 5.79 6.92
CA VAL A 59 11.83 4.32 6.87
C VAL A 59 10.73 3.86 5.91
N HIS A 60 9.57 4.51 5.93
CA HIS A 60 8.48 4.25 4.99
C HIS A 60 8.89 4.49 3.54
N PHE A 61 9.60 5.59 3.24
CA PHE A 61 10.18 5.81 1.91
C PHE A 61 11.12 4.68 1.50
N LEU A 62 12.05 4.27 2.38
CA LEU A 62 12.96 3.14 2.09
C LEU A 62 12.20 1.83 1.85
N SER A 63 11.10 1.59 2.56
CA SER A 63 10.26 0.41 2.34
C SER A 63 9.66 0.36 0.93
N LYS A 64 9.45 1.51 0.27
CA LYS A 64 8.95 1.53 -1.13
C LYS A 64 10.00 0.97 -2.10
N ALA A 65 11.28 1.06 -1.76
CA ALA A 65 12.32 0.38 -2.53
C ALA A 65 12.23 -1.14 -2.39
N LEU A 66 11.87 -1.63 -1.19
CA LEU A 66 11.64 -3.07 -0.96
C LEU A 66 10.41 -3.57 -1.72
N ASP A 67 9.37 -2.76 -1.83
CA ASP A 67 8.17 -3.09 -2.59
C ASP A 67 8.46 -3.34 -4.10
N TYR A 68 9.59 -2.90 -4.66
CA TYR A 68 9.99 -3.28 -6.03
C TYR A 68 10.29 -4.77 -6.18
N PHE A 69 10.69 -5.46 -5.09
CA PHE A 69 10.91 -6.90 -5.13
C PHE A 69 9.63 -7.67 -5.42
N ASP A 70 8.45 -7.13 -5.13
CA ASP A 70 7.17 -7.75 -5.55
C ASP A 70 7.12 -7.91 -7.07
N THR A 71 7.50 -6.85 -7.80
CA THR A 71 7.57 -6.89 -9.27
C THR A 71 8.60 -7.91 -9.75
N ILE A 72 9.77 -7.96 -9.10
CA ILE A 72 10.82 -8.95 -9.42
C ILE A 72 10.29 -10.37 -9.21
N PHE A 73 9.63 -10.66 -8.09
CA PHE A 73 9.05 -11.98 -7.83
C PHE A 73 7.95 -12.33 -8.84
N ILE A 74 7.10 -11.39 -9.23
CA ILE A 74 6.09 -11.61 -10.27
C ILE A 74 6.75 -12.05 -11.59
N ILE A 75 7.80 -11.35 -12.01
CA ILE A 75 8.55 -11.65 -13.24
C ILE A 75 9.24 -13.02 -13.13
N LEU A 76 9.94 -13.28 -12.03
CA LEU A 76 10.65 -14.55 -11.79
C LEU A 76 9.70 -15.76 -11.77
N ARG A 77 8.49 -15.58 -11.23
CA ARG A 77 7.43 -16.61 -11.23
C ARG A 77 6.67 -16.70 -12.55
N LYS A 78 6.94 -15.81 -13.51
CA LYS A 78 6.23 -15.67 -14.78
C LYS A 78 4.72 -15.47 -14.60
N LYS A 79 4.31 -14.77 -13.53
CA LYS A 79 2.91 -14.48 -13.19
C LYS A 79 2.47 -13.12 -13.73
N TYR A 80 2.64 -12.92 -15.03
CA TYR A 80 2.40 -11.61 -15.68
C TYR A 80 0.95 -11.11 -15.54
N ASP A 81 0.00 -11.99 -15.22
CA ASP A 81 -1.37 -11.64 -14.84
C ASP A 81 -1.46 -10.76 -13.58
N GLN A 82 -0.44 -10.80 -12.71
CA GLN A 82 -0.32 -9.98 -11.51
C GLN A 82 0.30 -8.60 -11.80
N LEU A 83 0.99 -8.45 -12.94
CA LEU A 83 1.71 -7.24 -13.33
C LEU A 83 0.76 -6.24 -14.02
N SER A 84 -0.30 -5.87 -13.32
CA SER A 84 -1.34 -4.97 -13.82
C SER A 84 -0.84 -3.54 -14.01
N VAL A 85 -1.54 -2.76 -14.85
CA VAL A 85 -1.28 -1.30 -15.01
C VAL A 85 -1.30 -0.59 -13.66
N LEU A 86 -2.24 -0.97 -12.78
CA LEU A 86 -2.34 -0.45 -11.42
C LEU A 86 -1.06 -0.72 -10.60
N HIS A 87 -0.55 -1.95 -10.64
CA HIS A 87 0.67 -2.35 -9.93
C HIS A 87 1.87 -1.52 -10.40
N VAL A 88 2.10 -1.48 -11.71
CA VAL A 88 3.25 -0.77 -12.28
C VAL A 88 3.14 0.73 -12.03
N TYR A 89 1.97 1.32 -12.25
CA TYR A 89 1.73 2.75 -12.01
C TYR A 89 2.01 3.12 -10.55
N HIS A 90 1.48 2.33 -9.60
CA HIS A 90 1.66 2.59 -8.19
C HIS A 90 3.14 2.49 -7.77
N HIS A 91 3.81 1.37 -8.04
CA HIS A 91 5.20 1.16 -7.62
C HIS A 91 6.16 2.13 -8.32
N ALA A 92 5.90 2.53 -9.57
CA ALA A 92 6.71 3.54 -10.24
C ALA A 92 6.55 4.93 -9.60
N SER A 93 5.32 5.32 -9.24
CA SER A 93 5.01 6.68 -8.79
C SER A 93 5.17 6.92 -7.29
N ILE A 94 4.82 5.95 -6.43
CA ILE A 94 4.70 6.18 -4.99
C ILE A 94 6.04 6.54 -4.35
N GLY A 95 7.13 5.90 -4.78
CA GLY A 95 8.48 6.21 -4.32
C GLY A 95 8.88 7.66 -4.66
N MET A 96 8.54 8.13 -5.87
CA MET A 96 8.82 9.51 -6.29
C MET A 96 8.03 10.54 -5.48
N VAL A 97 6.76 10.25 -5.17
CA VAL A 97 5.93 11.14 -4.32
C VAL A 97 6.52 11.29 -2.92
N TRP A 98 6.94 10.19 -2.31
CA TRP A 98 7.57 10.22 -0.98
C TRP A 98 8.96 10.86 -1.00
N ALA A 99 9.77 10.61 -2.04
CA ALA A 99 11.04 11.29 -2.24
C ALA A 99 10.86 12.81 -2.31
N TYR A 100 9.85 13.26 -3.07
CA TYR A 100 9.52 14.68 -3.17
C TYR A 100 9.13 15.28 -1.81
N LEU A 101 8.27 14.61 -1.02
CA LEU A 101 7.88 15.07 0.32
C LEU A 101 9.08 15.17 1.28
N LEU A 102 10.01 14.21 1.23
CA LEU A 102 11.24 14.25 2.02
C LEU A 102 12.13 15.42 1.60
N GLN A 103 12.32 15.60 0.28
CA GLN A 103 13.17 16.66 -0.26
C GLN A 103 12.70 18.07 0.15
N ILE A 104 11.39 18.30 0.21
CA ILE A 104 10.82 19.59 0.61
C ILE A 104 10.59 19.72 2.13
N GLY A 105 10.99 18.72 2.92
CA GLY A 105 10.88 18.74 4.39
C GLY A 105 9.44 18.59 4.93
N HIS A 106 8.52 18.03 4.15
CA HIS A 106 7.10 17.87 4.53
C HIS A 106 6.69 16.41 4.76
N ALA A 107 7.62 15.45 4.73
CA ALA A 107 7.38 14.06 5.13
C ALA A 107 7.36 13.92 6.66
N ASN A 108 6.43 14.61 7.33
CA ASN A 108 6.30 14.69 8.79
C ASN A 108 4.87 15.13 9.18
N GLY A 109 4.56 15.13 10.48
CA GLY A 109 3.32 15.67 11.02
C GLY A 109 2.08 15.09 10.35
N THR A 110 1.20 15.95 9.86
CA THR A 110 -0.04 15.54 9.19
C THR A 110 0.19 14.62 7.98
N ALA A 111 1.27 14.80 7.21
CA ALA A 111 1.54 13.94 6.06
C ALA A 111 1.84 12.48 6.46
N SER A 112 2.30 12.26 7.69
CA SER A 112 2.62 10.92 8.22
C SER A 112 1.40 10.01 8.34
N TYR A 113 0.17 10.56 8.32
CA TYR A 113 -1.06 9.76 8.29
C TYR A 113 -1.08 8.80 7.09
N GLY A 114 -0.64 9.27 5.92
CA GLY A 114 -0.56 8.46 4.71
C GLY A 114 0.39 7.28 4.85
N ALA A 115 1.55 7.48 5.50
CA ALA A 115 2.50 6.41 5.79
C ALA A 115 1.92 5.42 6.81
N PHE A 116 1.26 5.93 7.85
CA PHE A 116 0.66 5.11 8.91
C PHE A 116 -0.40 4.16 8.33
N ILE A 117 -1.40 4.69 7.64
CA ILE A 117 -2.48 3.86 7.09
C ILE A 117 -1.97 2.92 6.00
N ASN A 118 -0.98 3.32 5.19
CA ASN A 118 -0.36 2.41 4.23
C ASN A 118 0.36 1.26 4.93
N SER A 119 1.09 1.52 6.02
CA SER A 119 1.77 0.48 6.81
C SER A 119 0.78 -0.52 7.40
N VAL A 120 -0.38 -0.06 7.89
CA VAL A 120 -1.48 -0.93 8.37
C VAL A 120 -1.98 -1.85 7.25
N ILE A 121 -2.24 -1.30 6.07
CA ILE A 121 -2.72 -2.08 4.93
C ILE A 121 -1.65 -3.04 4.40
N HIS A 122 -0.39 -2.62 4.35
CA HIS A 122 0.73 -3.46 3.92
C HIS A 122 0.97 -4.59 4.92
N PHE A 123 0.83 -4.36 6.23
CA PHE A 123 0.83 -5.42 7.22
C PHE A 123 -0.25 -6.48 6.92
N ILE A 124 -1.49 -6.07 6.64
CA ILE A 124 -2.60 -6.98 6.28
C ILE A 124 -2.28 -7.74 4.98
N MET A 125 -1.79 -7.03 3.96
CA MET A 125 -1.48 -7.59 2.65
C MET A 125 -0.34 -8.60 2.70
N TYR A 126 0.79 -8.27 3.33
CA TYR A 126 1.94 -9.17 3.43
C TYR A 126 1.67 -10.34 4.38
N SER A 127 0.85 -10.15 5.42
CA SER A 127 0.36 -11.27 6.23
C SER A 127 -0.43 -12.26 5.39
N HIS A 128 -1.30 -11.76 4.50
CA HIS A 128 -2.01 -12.61 3.53
C HIS A 128 -1.03 -13.34 2.61
N TYR A 129 -0.03 -12.66 2.04
CA TYR A 129 0.96 -13.28 1.16
C TYR A 129 1.83 -14.32 1.86
N PHE A 130 2.21 -14.08 3.12
CA PHE A 130 2.94 -15.03 3.92
C PHE A 130 2.12 -16.31 4.20
N ILE A 131 0.86 -16.17 4.61
CA ILE A 131 -0.05 -17.32 4.81
C ILE A 131 -0.20 -18.13 3.50
N ARG A 132 -0.31 -17.44 2.36
CA ARG A 132 -0.39 -18.10 1.05
C ARG A 132 0.92 -18.77 0.63
N SER A 133 2.08 -18.21 0.98
CA SER A 133 3.37 -18.80 0.62
C SER A 133 3.72 -20.05 1.43
N ILE A 134 3.16 -20.23 2.64
CA ILE A 134 3.27 -21.48 3.41
C ILE A 134 2.26 -22.56 2.98
N GLY A 135 1.35 -22.24 2.03
CA GLY A 135 0.41 -23.20 1.44
C GLY A 135 -0.96 -23.25 2.10
N LEU A 136 -1.25 -22.35 3.05
CA LEU A 136 -2.56 -22.27 3.68
C LEU A 136 -3.55 -21.47 2.81
N GLU A 137 -4.80 -21.92 2.78
CA GLU A 137 -5.88 -21.12 2.19
C GLU A 137 -6.26 -19.99 3.15
N ASN A 138 -6.35 -18.78 2.60
CA ASN A 138 -6.78 -17.61 3.37
C ASN A 138 -8.12 -17.12 2.80
N PRO A 139 -9.24 -17.33 3.52
CA PRO A 139 -10.58 -16.95 3.05
C PRO A 139 -10.76 -15.43 2.98
N PHE A 140 -9.89 -14.65 3.62
CA PHE A 140 -10.00 -13.19 3.73
C PHE A 140 -9.46 -12.43 2.51
N LYS A 141 -9.14 -13.10 1.40
CA LYS A 141 -8.63 -12.45 0.17
C LYS A 141 -9.49 -11.24 -0.26
N ARG A 142 -10.82 -11.37 -0.19
CA ARG A 142 -11.73 -10.27 -0.54
C ARG A 142 -11.65 -9.10 0.44
N LEU A 143 -11.48 -9.38 1.74
CA LEU A 143 -11.34 -8.35 2.77
C LEU A 143 -10.03 -7.57 2.59
N VAL A 144 -8.93 -8.22 2.17
CA VAL A 144 -7.67 -7.54 1.87
C VAL A 144 -7.85 -6.50 0.77
N THR A 145 -8.50 -6.87 -0.34
CA THR A 145 -8.78 -5.92 -1.44
C THR A 145 -9.71 -4.79 -0.98
N SER A 146 -10.75 -5.10 -0.22
CA SER A 146 -11.65 -4.07 0.33
C SER A 146 -10.89 -3.11 1.26
N ALA A 147 -9.99 -3.59 2.11
CA ALA A 147 -9.19 -2.76 3.00
C ALA A 147 -8.27 -1.80 2.23
N GLN A 148 -7.64 -2.26 1.15
CA GLN A 148 -6.85 -1.40 0.25
C GLN A 148 -7.71 -0.27 -0.36
N ILE A 149 -8.91 -0.59 -0.83
CA ILE A 149 -9.82 0.40 -1.40
C ILE A 149 -10.25 1.42 -0.34
N THR A 150 -10.63 0.95 0.85
CA THR A 150 -11.01 1.81 1.98
C THR A 150 -9.88 2.77 2.37
N GLN A 151 -8.62 2.33 2.33
CA GLN A 151 -7.47 3.19 2.58
C GLN A 151 -7.37 4.35 1.57
N PHE A 152 -7.59 4.11 0.28
CA PHE A 152 -7.55 5.22 -0.69
C PHE A 152 -8.68 6.24 -0.47
N TYR A 153 -9.88 5.78 -0.13
CA TYR A 153 -10.99 6.69 0.24
C TYR A 153 -10.67 7.47 1.52
N SER A 154 -10.06 6.82 2.52
CA SER A 154 -9.64 7.47 3.75
C SER A 154 -8.60 8.56 3.50
N CYS A 155 -7.58 8.28 2.69
CA CYS A 155 -6.59 9.28 2.28
C CYS A 155 -7.17 10.38 1.39
N MET A 156 -8.21 10.11 0.61
CA MET A 156 -8.92 11.12 -0.18
C MET A 156 -9.70 12.07 0.72
N LEU A 157 -10.41 11.55 1.73
CA LEU A 157 -11.06 12.36 2.76
C LEU A 157 -10.03 13.22 3.51
N HIS A 158 -8.91 12.62 3.94
CA HIS A 158 -7.80 13.36 4.54
C HIS A 158 -7.34 14.52 3.65
N ALA A 159 -7.15 14.30 2.35
CA ALA A 159 -6.74 15.35 1.41
C ALA A 159 -7.77 16.48 1.26
N VAL A 160 -9.06 16.20 1.44
CA VAL A 160 -10.12 17.23 1.45
C VAL A 160 -10.13 18.03 2.75
N LEU A 161 -9.85 17.38 3.89
CA LEU A 161 -9.86 18.02 5.20
C LEU A 161 -8.63 18.90 5.45
N VAL A 162 -7.45 18.52 4.94
CA VAL A 162 -6.19 19.27 5.15
C VAL A 162 -6.30 20.75 4.77
N PRO A 163 -6.78 21.16 3.57
CA PRO A 163 -6.89 22.57 3.23
C PRO A 163 -7.85 23.40 4.09
N ILE A 164 -8.80 22.74 4.76
CA ILE A 164 -9.85 23.35 5.58
C ILE A 164 -9.35 23.54 7.02
N TYR A 165 -8.70 22.53 7.58
CA TYR A 165 -8.42 22.45 9.01
C TYR A 165 -6.93 22.47 9.36
N ASP A 166 -6.03 22.15 8.42
CA ASP A 166 -4.59 22.09 8.67
C ASP A 166 -3.91 23.44 8.41
N GLU A 167 -3.07 23.86 9.35
CA GLU A 167 -2.32 25.11 9.32
C GLU A 167 -0.81 24.91 9.12
N ILE A 168 -0.33 23.65 9.14
CA ILE A 168 1.09 23.31 9.15
C ILE A 168 1.56 22.93 7.73
N ILE A 169 0.83 22.04 7.07
CA ILE A 169 1.18 21.50 5.75
C ILE A 169 0.70 22.47 4.65
N PRO A 170 1.54 22.78 3.65
CA PRO A 170 1.11 23.56 2.50
C PRO A 170 -0.08 22.93 1.78
N LYS A 171 -1.15 23.72 1.56
CA LYS A 171 -2.38 23.27 0.88
C LYS A 171 -2.15 22.64 -0.50
N LYS A 172 -1.07 23.03 -1.20
CA LYS A 172 -0.68 22.43 -2.49
C LYS A 172 -0.36 20.93 -2.39
N LEU A 173 0.16 20.46 -1.25
CA LEU A 173 0.44 19.04 -1.03
C LEU A 173 -0.83 18.22 -0.86
N ALA A 174 -1.89 18.83 -0.31
CA ALA A 174 -3.20 18.20 -0.27
C ALA A 174 -3.80 18.01 -1.68
N ILE A 175 -3.58 18.96 -2.60
CA ILE A 175 -3.97 18.83 -4.01
C ILE A 175 -3.21 17.67 -4.66
N LEU A 176 -1.90 17.56 -4.44
CA LEU A 176 -1.09 16.44 -4.91
C LEU A 176 -1.63 15.10 -4.39
N GLN A 177 -1.92 15.02 -3.09
CA GLN A 177 -2.51 13.83 -2.46
C GLN A 177 -3.87 13.49 -3.06
N LEU A 178 -4.74 14.48 -3.28
CA LEU A 178 -6.07 14.31 -3.86
C LEU A 178 -5.99 13.79 -5.30
N CYS A 179 -5.14 14.39 -6.14
CA CYS A 179 -4.92 13.94 -7.52
C CYS A 179 -4.42 12.49 -7.53
N TYR A 180 -3.41 12.16 -6.71
CA TYR A 180 -2.86 10.81 -6.62
C TYR A 180 -3.92 9.78 -6.23
N HIS A 181 -4.66 10.02 -5.15
CA HIS A 181 -5.66 9.07 -4.66
C HIS A 181 -6.85 8.92 -5.61
N THR A 182 -7.23 9.98 -6.32
CA THR A 182 -8.25 9.91 -7.38
C THR A 182 -7.82 8.96 -8.50
N THR A 183 -6.58 9.06 -8.97
CA THR A 183 -6.05 8.13 -9.99
C THR A 183 -5.99 6.69 -9.49
N MET A 184 -5.59 6.49 -8.23
CA MET A 184 -5.53 5.17 -7.61
C MET A 184 -6.91 4.53 -7.49
N ILE A 185 -7.93 5.28 -7.06
CA ILE A 185 -9.32 4.79 -6.97
C ILE A 185 -9.85 4.39 -8.35
N TYR A 186 -9.58 5.19 -9.38
CA TYR A 186 -9.98 4.86 -10.76
C TYR A 186 -9.34 3.54 -11.22
N LEU A 187 -8.04 3.39 -11.05
CA LEU A 187 -7.31 2.18 -11.45
C LEU A 187 -7.74 0.95 -10.63
N PHE A 188 -7.95 1.09 -9.32
CA PHE A 188 -8.46 0.00 -8.46
C PHE A 188 -9.88 -0.40 -8.82
N THR A 189 -10.77 0.55 -9.12
CA THR A 189 -12.15 0.28 -9.54
C THR A 189 -12.18 -0.45 -10.86
N ASN A 190 -11.33 -0.05 -11.81
CA ASN A 190 -11.17 -0.75 -13.09
C ASN A 190 -10.68 -2.20 -12.89
N PHE A 191 -9.63 -2.39 -12.07
CA PHE A 191 -9.12 -3.73 -11.72
C PHE A 191 -10.18 -4.61 -11.04
N TYR A 192 -10.90 -4.06 -10.06
CA TYR A 192 -11.96 -4.77 -9.35
C TYR A 192 -13.08 -5.22 -10.30
N ASN A 193 -13.54 -4.32 -11.18
CA ASN A 193 -14.56 -4.65 -12.18
C ASN A 193 -14.09 -5.79 -13.11
N GLN A 194 -12.85 -5.75 -13.58
CA GLN A 194 -12.29 -6.81 -14.44
C GLN A 194 -12.21 -8.17 -13.72
N GLN A 195 -11.73 -8.19 -12.47
CA GLN A 195 -11.55 -9.42 -11.69
C GLN A 195 -12.87 -10.06 -11.23
N TYR A 196 -13.86 -9.24 -10.85
CA TYR A 196 -15.07 -9.72 -10.17
C TYR A 196 -16.34 -9.68 -11.02
N LYS A 197 -16.51 -8.73 -11.96
CA LYS A 197 -17.70 -8.71 -12.84
C LYS A 197 -17.58 -9.68 -14.03
N SER A 198 -16.37 -9.95 -14.52
CA SER A 198 -16.16 -10.93 -15.60
C SER A 198 -16.56 -12.36 -15.20
N LYS A 199 -16.34 -12.74 -13.94
CA LYS A 199 -16.73 -14.07 -13.41
C LYS A 199 -18.24 -14.27 -13.26
N GLY A 200 -19.05 -13.21 -13.33
CA GLY A 200 -20.52 -13.28 -13.25
C GLY A 200 -21.23 -13.65 -14.55
N LYS A 201 -20.54 -13.65 -15.71
CA LYS A 201 -21.13 -13.95 -17.02
C LYS A 201 -20.88 -15.37 -17.54
N GLY A 202 -20.17 -16.21 -16.78
CA GLY A 202 -19.85 -17.61 -17.16
C GLY A 202 -20.80 -18.70 -16.63
N LYS A 203 -21.92 -18.35 -16.01
CA LYS A 203 -22.97 -19.29 -15.59
C LYS A 203 -24.32 -18.92 -16.20
N LYS A 204 -24.43 -19.10 -17.52
CA LYS A 204 -25.69 -19.43 -18.19
C LYS A 204 -25.41 -20.60 -19.13
N THR A 205 -25.40 -21.80 -18.56
CA THR A 205 -25.68 -23.03 -19.29
C THR A 205 -27.20 -23.14 -19.42
N SER A 206 -27.70 -22.99 -20.63
CA SER A 206 -28.75 -23.84 -21.20
C SER A 206 -28.58 -23.85 -22.71
#